data_AF-A0A4S4CJL6-F1
#
_entry.id   AF-A0A4S4CJL6-F1
#
_cell.length_a   1.000
_cell.length_b   1.000
_cell.length_c   1.000
_cell.angle_alpha   90.00
_cell.angle_beta   90.00
_cell.angle_gamma   90.00
#
_symmetry.space_group_name_H-M   'P 1'
#
loop_
_entity.id
_entity.type
_entity.pdbx_description
1 polymer ?
#
loop_
_entity_poly.entity_id
_entity_poly.type
_entity_poly.pdbx_seq_one_letter_code
_entity_poly.pdbx_strand_id
1 'polypeptide(L)'
;MRFTRGLVWLALLGLPGRAGAQAQPGEVFVHFGPLAWVKAQTALPRVLGGRLLVPVTEGCDLLGLTCTVQGDGVNVAGQTVAAHRLPGNVLLVPLGALAALAGQTVSWNAATRRATVSGGIGSRGWRLALAQLPAISLPSAYTGPLTARWGAPESGVPTVALTVTAPQALNALTMFSKAHGQLSTTGSSVRGSADVKNTFPGCRGAHACTLPVPRDALWVLAFLTAK
;
A
#
# COMPACT_ATOMS: atom_id res chain seq x y z
N MET A 1 4.23 0.78 -83.67
CA MET A 1 5.34 1.20 -82.79
C MET A 1 5.02 0.72 -81.38
N ARG A 2 5.76 -0.27 -80.86
CA ARG A 2 5.54 -0.90 -79.55
C ARG A 2 6.51 -0.27 -78.55
N PHE A 3 6.00 0.36 -77.49
CA PHE A 3 6.81 0.81 -76.35
C PHE A 3 6.69 -0.17 -75.19
N THR A 4 7.85 -0.57 -74.71
CA THR A 4 8.12 -1.60 -73.70
C THR A 4 7.84 -1.10 -72.28
N ARG A 5 7.36 -2.02 -71.45
CA ARG A 5 6.98 -1.88 -70.05
C ARG A 5 8.16 -1.44 -69.15
N GLY A 6 7.91 -0.49 -68.27
CA GLY A 6 8.68 -0.26 -67.04
C GLY A 6 7.74 -0.32 -65.83
N LEU A 7 7.76 -1.43 -65.10
CA LEU A 7 7.11 -1.54 -63.79
C LEU A 7 7.98 -0.84 -62.75
N VAL A 8 7.44 0.17 -62.06
CA VAL A 8 8.00 0.68 -60.82
C VAL A 8 7.08 0.25 -59.68
N TRP A 9 7.58 -0.67 -58.85
CA TRP A 9 6.96 -1.05 -57.58
C TRP A 9 7.34 -0.01 -56.52
N LEU A 10 6.37 0.78 -56.06
CA LEU A 10 6.51 1.61 -54.86
C LEU A 10 5.94 0.82 -53.67
N ALA A 11 6.84 0.19 -52.93
CA ALA A 11 6.53 -0.41 -51.63
C ALA A 11 6.37 0.72 -50.59
N LEU A 12 5.13 1.11 -50.31
CA LEU A 12 4.76 1.89 -49.12
C LEU A 12 4.92 0.99 -47.89
N LEU A 13 6.10 1.04 -47.28
CA LEU A 13 6.33 0.50 -45.95
C LEU A 13 5.49 1.30 -44.95
N GLY A 14 4.34 0.73 -44.56
CA GLY A 14 3.60 1.15 -43.40
C GLY A 14 4.49 1.02 -42.17
N LEU A 15 4.88 2.17 -41.61
CA LEU A 15 5.47 2.23 -40.27
C LEU A 15 4.46 1.61 -39.31
N PRO A 16 4.79 0.51 -38.60
CA PRO A 16 3.95 0.04 -37.53
C PRO A 16 3.94 1.14 -36.47
N GLY A 17 2.77 1.73 -36.26
CA GLY A 17 2.53 2.61 -35.13
C GLY A 17 3.05 1.91 -33.88
N ARG A 18 3.99 2.56 -33.19
CA ARG A 18 4.32 2.21 -31.81
C ARG A 18 3.02 2.31 -31.04
N ALA A 19 2.35 1.17 -30.86
CA ALA A 19 1.38 1.00 -29.79
C ALA A 19 2.07 1.50 -28.54
N GLY A 20 1.62 2.65 -28.03
CA GLY A 20 2.15 3.24 -26.83
C GLY A 20 2.18 2.14 -25.79
N ALA A 21 3.37 1.80 -25.32
CA ALA A 21 3.54 0.91 -24.19
C ALA A 21 2.63 1.48 -23.09
N GLN A 22 1.52 0.80 -22.81
CA GLN A 22 0.68 1.14 -21.68
C GLN A 22 1.60 1.09 -20.47
N ALA A 23 1.88 2.27 -19.90
CA ALA A 23 2.68 2.38 -18.69
C ALA A 23 2.07 1.40 -17.69
N GLN A 24 2.85 0.39 -17.30
CA GLN A 24 2.48 -0.46 -16.17
C GLN A 24 2.08 0.49 -15.04
N PRO A 25 0.88 0.33 -14.44
CA PRO A 25 0.48 1.19 -13.34
C PRO A 25 1.54 1.04 -12.26
N GLY A 26 2.37 2.07 -12.14
CA GLY A 26 3.52 2.01 -11.27
C GLY A 26 3.10 1.77 -9.85
N GLU A 27 3.90 1.00 -9.13
CA GLU A 27 3.71 0.78 -7.70
C GLU A 27 3.61 2.13 -6.99
N VAL A 28 2.58 2.27 -6.16
CA VAL A 28 2.30 3.47 -5.37
C VAL A 28 2.45 3.12 -3.91
N PHE A 29 3.19 3.95 -3.18
CA PHE A 29 3.42 3.76 -1.75
C PHE A 29 2.50 4.68 -0.96
N VAL A 30 1.64 4.12 -0.13
CA VAL A 30 0.79 4.92 0.77
C VAL A 30 1.36 4.81 2.17
N HIS A 31 1.66 5.96 2.75
CA HIS A 31 2.11 6.06 4.14
C HIS A 31 1.03 6.75 4.98
N PHE A 32 0.90 6.31 6.22
CA PHE A 32 0.14 6.94 7.27
C PHE A 32 1.11 7.42 8.34
N GLY A 33 1.45 8.71 8.31
CA GLY A 33 2.62 9.23 9.01
C GLY A 33 3.89 8.43 8.63
N PRO A 34 4.62 7.84 9.59
CA PRO A 34 5.82 7.03 9.32
C PRO A 34 5.51 5.58 8.91
N LEU A 35 4.23 5.17 8.85
CA LEU A 35 3.85 3.79 8.63
C LEU A 35 3.52 3.52 7.16
N ALA A 36 4.21 2.59 6.51
CA ALA A 36 3.95 2.19 5.14
C ALA A 36 2.82 1.16 5.04
N TRP A 37 1.85 1.35 4.15
CA TRP A 37 0.81 0.37 3.88
C TRP A 37 1.33 -0.72 2.94
N VAL A 38 1.63 -1.89 3.50
CA VAL A 38 2.33 -2.99 2.81
C VAL A 38 1.43 -4.18 2.46
N LYS A 39 0.24 -4.26 3.06
CA LYS A 39 -0.75 -5.29 2.79
C LYS A 39 -2.16 -4.77 2.95
N ALA A 40 -3.04 -5.15 2.03
CA ALA A 40 -4.48 -5.02 2.11
C ALA A 40 -5.12 -6.35 1.74
N GLN A 41 -6.23 -6.71 2.37
CA GLN A 41 -6.93 -7.96 2.12
C GLN A 41 -7.52 -8.02 0.71
N THR A 42 -8.06 -6.90 0.24
CA THR A 42 -8.77 -6.81 -1.04
C THR A 42 -7.83 -6.49 -2.19
N ALA A 43 -7.13 -5.36 -2.12
CA ALA A 43 -6.17 -4.91 -3.13
C ALA A 43 -5.27 -3.80 -2.58
N LEU A 44 -4.03 -3.72 -3.04
CA LEU A 44 -3.16 -2.59 -2.70
C LEU A 44 -3.60 -1.28 -3.37
N PRO A 45 -3.27 -0.12 -2.77
CA PRO A 45 -3.51 1.18 -3.37
C PRO A 45 -2.92 1.33 -4.78
N ARG A 46 -3.56 2.15 -5.61
CA ARG A 46 -3.10 2.42 -6.97
C ARG A 46 -3.57 3.76 -7.49
N VAL A 47 -2.89 4.26 -8.52
CA VAL A 47 -3.32 5.47 -9.25
C VAL A 47 -4.09 5.07 -10.50
N LEU A 48 -5.33 5.56 -10.65
CA LEU A 48 -6.15 5.42 -11.85
C LEU A 48 -6.72 6.79 -12.22
N GLY A 49 -6.62 7.18 -13.49
CA GLY A 49 -7.13 8.49 -13.95
C GLY A 49 -6.55 9.68 -13.18
N GLY A 50 -5.28 9.59 -12.74
CA GLY A 50 -4.62 10.62 -11.93
C GLY A 50 -5.04 10.68 -10.47
N ARG A 51 -5.92 9.77 -10.00
CA ARG A 51 -6.39 9.72 -8.61
C ARG A 51 -5.78 8.53 -7.89
N LEU A 52 -5.29 8.76 -6.68
CA LEU A 52 -4.91 7.69 -5.77
C LEU A 52 -6.17 7.05 -5.18
N LEU A 53 -6.40 5.78 -5.50
CA LEU A 53 -7.52 5.00 -5.06
C LEU A 53 -7.06 3.90 -4.09
N VAL A 54 -7.89 3.64 -3.09
CA VAL A 54 -7.66 2.64 -2.04
C VAL A 54 -8.89 1.74 -1.89
N PRO A 55 -8.74 0.48 -1.46
CA PRO A 55 -9.90 -0.37 -1.21
C PRO A 55 -10.74 0.19 -0.06
N VAL A 56 -12.07 0.11 -0.23
CA VAL A 56 -13.03 0.81 0.64
C VAL A 56 -12.89 0.40 2.10
N THR A 57 -12.97 -0.90 2.38
CA THR A 57 -13.02 -1.42 3.76
C THR A 57 -11.75 -1.05 4.53
N GLU A 58 -10.59 -1.34 3.96
CA GLU A 58 -9.29 -1.09 4.58
C GLU A 58 -8.98 0.41 4.69
N GLY A 59 -9.27 1.19 3.64
CA GLY A 59 -9.04 2.62 3.63
C GLY A 59 -9.87 3.33 4.70
N CYS A 60 -11.14 2.96 4.83
CA CYS A 60 -12.01 3.50 5.87
C CYS A 60 -11.56 3.07 7.27
N ASP A 61 -11.20 1.80 7.46
CA ASP A 61 -10.71 1.31 8.75
C ASP A 61 -9.43 2.02 9.18
N LEU A 62 -8.46 2.17 8.26
CA LEU A 62 -7.22 2.91 8.49
C LEU A 62 -7.50 4.37 8.83
N LEU A 63 -8.50 5.01 8.21
CA LEU A 63 -8.87 6.39 8.51
C LEU A 63 -9.79 6.54 9.73
N GLY A 64 -10.22 5.44 10.35
CA GLY A 64 -11.15 5.46 11.50
C GLY A 64 -12.58 5.84 11.12
N LEU A 65 -12.96 5.61 9.86
CA LEU A 65 -14.28 5.91 9.31
C LEU A 65 -15.14 4.66 9.25
N THR A 66 -16.46 4.86 9.32
CA THR A 66 -17.44 3.83 8.96
C THR A 66 -17.92 4.10 7.54
N CYS A 67 -17.86 3.07 6.69
CA CYS A 67 -18.20 3.18 5.28
C CYS A 67 -19.22 2.11 4.91
N THR A 68 -20.24 2.49 4.14
CA THR A 68 -21.26 1.57 3.63
C THR A 68 -21.34 1.69 2.11
N VAL A 69 -21.26 0.57 1.41
CA VAL A 69 -21.38 0.55 -0.06
C VAL A 69 -22.85 0.76 -0.43
N GLN A 70 -23.12 1.70 -1.34
CA GLN A 70 -24.47 2.03 -1.83
C GLN A 70 -24.42 2.19 -3.35
N GLY A 71 -24.88 1.19 -4.09
CA GLY A 71 -24.79 1.16 -5.56
C GLY A 71 -23.34 1.25 -6.04
N ASP A 72 -23.03 2.28 -6.82
CA ASP A 72 -21.68 2.59 -7.33
C ASP A 72 -20.91 3.60 -6.46
N GLY A 73 -21.46 3.95 -5.30
CA GLY A 73 -20.84 4.86 -4.34
C GLY A 73 -20.55 4.19 -2.99
N VAL A 74 -19.89 4.95 -2.13
CA VAL A 74 -19.68 4.62 -0.72
C VAL A 74 -20.20 5.78 0.11
N ASN A 75 -21.12 5.51 1.02
CA ASN A 75 -21.56 6.48 2.01
C ASN A 75 -20.57 6.48 3.20
N VAL A 76 -20.07 7.66 3.52
CA VAL A 76 -19.08 7.91 4.56
C VAL A 76 -19.51 9.16 5.31
N ALA A 77 -19.81 9.02 6.61
CA ALA A 77 -20.31 10.12 7.43
C ALA A 77 -21.50 10.88 6.80
N GLY A 78 -22.42 10.16 6.13
CA GLY A 78 -23.59 10.74 5.48
C GLY A 78 -23.33 11.33 4.10
N GLN A 79 -22.10 11.31 3.60
CA GLN A 79 -21.74 11.80 2.26
C GLN A 79 -21.42 10.64 1.31
N THR A 80 -21.91 10.72 0.08
CA THR A 80 -21.63 9.72 -0.96
C THR A 80 -20.35 10.07 -1.71
N VAL A 81 -19.36 9.19 -1.64
CA VAL A 81 -18.12 9.25 -2.40
C VAL A 81 -18.22 8.29 -3.58
N ALA A 82 -17.93 8.77 -4.79
CA ALA A 82 -17.92 7.92 -5.98
C ALA A 82 -16.82 6.84 -5.88
N ALA A 83 -17.20 5.59 -6.12
CA ALA A 83 -16.27 4.47 -6.16
C ALA A 83 -15.89 4.11 -7.60
N HIS A 84 -14.75 3.45 -7.75
CA HIS A 84 -14.30 2.83 -8.99
C HIS A 84 -14.34 1.32 -8.82
N ARG A 85 -15.02 0.64 -9.73
CA ARG A 85 -15.12 -0.82 -9.73
C ARG A 85 -14.05 -1.41 -10.65
N LEU A 86 -13.23 -2.29 -10.12
CA LEU A 86 -12.30 -3.12 -10.86
C LEU A 86 -12.91 -4.49 -11.18
N PRO A 87 -12.34 -5.23 -12.15
CA PRO A 87 -12.65 -6.64 -12.34
C PRO A 87 -12.55 -7.42 -11.01
N GLY A 88 -13.43 -8.40 -10.82
CA GLY A 88 -13.53 -9.13 -9.56
C GLY A 88 -14.30 -8.40 -8.45
N ASN A 89 -15.10 -7.39 -8.80
CA ASN A 89 -15.94 -6.61 -7.87
C ASN A 89 -15.18 -5.86 -6.77
N VAL A 90 -13.89 -5.59 -6.99
CA VAL A 90 -13.10 -4.76 -6.08
C VAL A 90 -13.52 -3.30 -6.24
N LEU A 91 -14.02 -2.70 -5.16
CA LEU A 91 -14.34 -1.27 -5.10
C LEU A 91 -13.17 -0.51 -4.51
N LEU A 92 -12.74 0.52 -5.24
CA LEU A 92 -11.74 1.47 -4.79
C LEU A 92 -12.34 2.87 -4.70
N VAL A 93 -11.89 3.66 -3.75
CA VAL A 93 -12.35 5.04 -3.55
C VAL A 93 -11.16 5.99 -3.46
N PRO A 94 -11.34 7.28 -3.84
CA PRO A 94 -10.26 8.26 -3.74
C PRO A 94 -9.80 8.45 -2.29
N LEU A 95 -8.51 8.17 -2.01
CA LEU A 95 -7.95 8.31 -0.66
C LEU A 95 -8.06 9.74 -0.15
N GLY A 96 -7.84 10.73 -1.01
CA GLY A 96 -7.95 12.15 -0.65
C GLY A 96 -9.35 12.53 -0.15
N ALA A 97 -10.41 11.97 -0.75
CA ALA A 97 -11.79 12.22 -0.33
C ALA A 97 -12.05 11.61 1.05
N LEU A 98 -11.67 10.34 1.26
CA LEU A 98 -11.80 9.71 2.57
C LEU A 98 -10.99 10.44 3.66
N ALA A 99 -9.74 10.80 3.36
CA ALA A 99 -8.87 11.49 4.30
C ALA A 99 -9.47 12.83 4.72
N ALA A 100 -10.00 13.61 3.77
CA ALA A 100 -10.67 14.88 4.08
C ALA A 100 -11.86 14.70 5.03
N LEU A 101 -12.69 13.67 4.81
CA LEU A 101 -13.80 13.33 5.70
C LEU A 101 -13.35 12.90 7.09
N ALA A 102 -12.15 12.30 7.20
CA ALA A 102 -11.52 11.99 8.47
C ALA A 102 -10.80 13.18 9.11
N GLY A 103 -10.87 14.39 8.53
CA GLY A 103 -10.12 15.57 8.98
C GLY A 103 -8.60 15.44 8.79
N GLN A 104 -8.17 14.57 7.86
CA GLN A 104 -6.78 14.28 7.53
C GLN A 104 -6.42 14.85 6.15
N THR A 105 -5.13 15.00 5.89
CA THR A 105 -4.61 15.48 4.61
C THR A 105 -3.79 14.41 3.91
N VAL A 106 -3.74 14.46 2.59
CA VAL A 106 -2.90 13.58 1.76
C VAL A 106 -1.95 14.46 0.97
N SER A 107 -0.65 14.27 1.19
CA SER A 107 0.40 14.86 0.36
C SER A 107 0.90 13.83 -0.66
N TRP A 108 1.28 14.27 -1.86
CA TRP A 108 1.81 13.42 -2.92
C TRP A 108 3.24 13.84 -3.28
N ASN A 109 4.15 12.88 -3.31
CA ASN A 109 5.49 13.04 -3.86
C ASN A 109 5.57 12.25 -5.17
N ALA A 110 5.61 12.96 -6.30
CA ALA A 110 5.66 12.36 -7.62
C ALA A 110 6.98 11.64 -7.92
N ALA A 111 8.11 12.14 -7.37
CA ALA A 111 9.43 11.56 -7.60
C ALA A 111 9.56 10.16 -7.00
N THR A 112 8.95 9.94 -5.84
CA THR A 112 8.94 8.63 -5.16
C THR A 112 7.63 7.86 -5.31
N ARG A 113 6.65 8.40 -6.05
CA ARG A 113 5.28 7.86 -6.18
C ARG A 113 4.66 7.53 -4.82
N ARG A 114 4.88 8.41 -3.85
CA ARG A 114 4.47 8.23 -2.45
C ARG A 114 3.34 9.18 -2.09
N ALA A 115 2.27 8.64 -1.54
CA ALA A 115 1.28 9.43 -0.81
C ALA A 115 1.54 9.33 0.69
N THR A 116 1.35 10.43 1.41
CA THR A 116 1.49 10.48 2.86
C THR A 116 0.25 11.11 3.46
N VAL A 117 -0.48 10.31 4.24
CA VAL A 117 -1.62 10.73 5.05
C VAL A 117 -1.12 11.26 6.39
N SER A 118 -1.55 12.46 6.77
CA SER A 118 -1.17 13.10 8.03
C SER A 118 -2.34 13.94 8.60
N GLY A 119 -2.17 14.47 9.82
CA GLY A 119 -3.21 15.27 10.48
C GLY A 119 -4.36 14.44 11.06
N GLY A 120 -5.45 15.11 11.45
CA GLY A 120 -6.63 14.57 12.15
C GLY A 120 -6.61 14.72 13.68
N ILE A 121 -7.78 14.71 14.32
CA ILE A 121 -7.97 14.74 15.78
C ILE A 121 -8.88 13.56 16.18
N GLY A 122 -8.52 12.79 17.21
CA GLY A 122 -9.23 11.57 17.64
C GLY A 122 -8.81 10.30 16.88
N SER A 123 -8.62 9.16 17.55
CA SER A 123 -7.95 8.01 16.92
C SER A 123 -8.50 6.62 17.25
N ARG A 124 -9.07 5.95 16.24
CA ARG A 124 -9.23 4.49 16.17
C ARG A 124 -8.57 3.83 14.94
N GLY A 125 -8.17 4.58 13.92
CA GLY A 125 -7.56 4.02 12.70
C GLY A 125 -6.07 3.67 12.82
N TRP A 126 -5.28 4.01 11.80
CA TRP A 126 -3.83 3.81 11.72
C TRP A 126 -3.07 4.40 12.92
N ARG A 127 -3.64 5.42 13.58
CA ARG A 127 -3.11 6.02 14.79
C ARG A 127 -3.02 5.06 15.97
N LEU A 128 -3.87 4.02 16.05
CA LEU A 128 -3.71 2.96 17.04
C LEU A 128 -2.40 2.19 16.83
N ALA A 129 -2.01 1.94 15.58
CA ALA A 129 -0.72 1.35 15.26
C ALA A 129 0.44 2.30 15.61
N LEU A 130 0.30 3.59 15.28
CA LEU A 130 1.32 4.59 15.63
C LEU A 130 1.56 4.68 17.14
N ALA A 131 0.50 4.64 17.95
CA ALA A 131 0.58 4.75 19.41
C ALA A 131 1.33 3.58 20.07
N GLN A 132 1.52 2.46 19.38
CA GLN A 132 2.31 1.34 19.88
C GLN A 132 3.82 1.51 19.66
N LEU A 133 4.24 2.48 18.84
CA LEU A 133 5.67 2.76 18.65
C LEU A 133 6.24 3.59 19.80
N PRO A 134 7.45 3.28 20.28
CA PRO A 134 8.20 4.19 21.13
C PRO A 134 8.44 5.51 20.41
N ALA A 135 8.16 6.64 21.07
CA ALA A 135 8.33 7.98 20.47
C ALA A 135 9.74 8.22 19.93
N ILE A 136 10.77 7.66 20.59
CA ILE A 136 12.18 7.75 20.19
C ILE A 136 12.47 7.12 18.82
N SER A 137 11.62 6.20 18.35
CA SER A 137 11.82 5.54 17.06
C SER A 137 11.39 6.42 15.88
N LEU A 138 10.45 7.33 16.08
CA LEU A 138 9.79 8.10 15.00
C LEU A 138 10.76 8.92 14.11
N PRO A 139 11.80 9.59 14.64
CA PRO A 139 12.73 10.36 13.80
C PRO A 139 13.56 9.49 12.84
N SER A 140 13.71 8.20 13.12
CA SER A 140 14.51 7.26 12.31
C SER A 140 13.69 6.53 11.24
N ALA A 141 12.43 6.93 11.03
CA ALA A 141 11.53 6.27 10.10
C ALA A 141 12.07 6.31 8.66
N TYR A 142 12.22 5.13 8.05
CA TYR A 142 12.47 5.02 6.63
C TYR A 142 11.20 5.39 5.87
N THR A 143 11.31 6.35 4.95
CA THR A 143 10.18 6.84 4.14
C THR A 143 10.41 6.67 2.64
N GLY A 144 11.48 5.98 2.23
CA GLY A 144 11.78 5.75 0.81
C GLY A 144 10.88 4.68 0.18
N PRO A 145 11.07 4.42 -1.13
CA PRO A 145 10.36 3.37 -1.86
C PRO A 145 10.56 1.99 -1.23
N LEU A 146 9.53 1.15 -1.22
CA LEU A 146 9.60 -0.20 -0.68
C LEU A 146 8.67 -1.13 -1.42
N THR A 147 9.05 -2.38 -1.60
CA THR A 147 8.17 -3.43 -2.13
C THR A 147 7.79 -4.38 -1.01
N ALA A 148 6.60 -4.95 -1.09
CA ALA A 148 6.16 -5.99 -0.17
C ALA A 148 5.76 -7.25 -0.94
N ARG A 149 6.39 -8.38 -0.59
CA ARG A 149 6.09 -9.70 -1.16
C ARG A 149 5.60 -10.65 -0.09
N TRP A 150 4.62 -11.43 -0.44
CA TRP A 150 3.92 -12.33 0.47
C TRP A 150 4.31 -13.76 0.15
N GLY A 151 4.54 -14.55 1.19
CA GLY A 151 4.74 -15.99 1.08
C GLY A 151 3.44 -16.70 0.71
N ALA A 152 3.59 -17.92 0.21
CA ALA A 152 2.45 -18.80 -0.01
C ALA A 152 1.79 -19.14 1.34
N PRO A 153 0.45 -19.17 1.42
CA PRO A 153 -0.23 -19.63 2.62
C PRO A 153 -0.04 -21.14 2.77
N GLU A 154 0.34 -21.56 3.97
CA GLU A 154 0.44 -22.96 4.34
C GLU A 154 -0.84 -23.41 5.06
N SER A 155 -1.27 -24.65 4.80
CA SER A 155 -2.46 -25.20 5.45
C SER A 155 -2.24 -25.33 6.96
N GLY A 156 -3.24 -24.98 7.77
CA GLY A 156 -3.14 -25.01 9.23
C GLY A 156 -2.28 -23.90 9.85
N VAL A 157 -1.56 -23.10 9.05
CA VAL A 157 -0.75 -21.98 9.56
C VAL A 157 -1.57 -20.69 9.51
N PRO A 158 -1.78 -20.01 10.65
CA PRO A 158 -2.60 -18.79 10.71
C PRO A 158 -1.86 -17.55 10.19
N THR A 159 -0.56 -17.65 9.97
CA THR A 159 0.28 -16.56 9.50
C THR A 159 0.85 -16.85 8.11
N VAL A 160 1.29 -15.78 7.44
CA VAL A 160 2.07 -15.84 6.20
C VAL A 160 3.31 -14.99 6.35
N ALA A 161 4.39 -15.39 5.69
CA ALA A 161 5.59 -14.56 5.62
C ALA A 161 5.30 -13.29 4.79
N LEU A 162 5.62 -12.12 5.32
CA LEU A 162 5.60 -10.85 4.59
C LEU A 162 7.03 -10.30 4.54
N THR A 163 7.61 -10.27 3.35
CA THR A 163 8.95 -9.73 3.07
C THR A 163 8.82 -8.30 2.57
N VAL A 164 9.40 -7.35 3.28
CA VAL A 164 9.55 -5.97 2.81
C VAL A 164 10.96 -5.77 2.28
N THR A 165 11.10 -5.19 1.09
CA THR A 165 12.38 -4.89 0.45
C THR A 165 12.50 -3.40 0.19
N ALA A 166 13.66 -2.82 0.48
CA ALA A 166 13.96 -1.42 0.25
C ALA A 166 15.31 -1.25 -0.48
N PRO A 167 15.48 -0.18 -1.28
CA PRO A 167 16.77 0.17 -1.88
C PRO A 167 17.88 0.41 -0.85
N GLN A 168 17.53 0.87 0.35
CA GLN A 168 18.49 1.10 1.44
C GLN A 168 18.52 -0.08 2.41
N ALA A 169 19.68 -0.28 3.05
CA ALA A 169 19.84 -1.25 4.12
C ALA A 169 18.92 -0.89 5.29
N LEU A 170 18.13 -1.87 5.74
CA LEU A 170 17.18 -1.72 6.84
C LEU A 170 17.82 -2.15 8.15
N ASN A 171 17.59 -1.39 9.21
CA ASN A 171 18.04 -1.74 10.55
C ASN A 171 16.95 -2.45 11.36
N ALA A 172 15.74 -1.87 11.41
CA ALA A 172 14.59 -2.42 12.13
C ALA A 172 13.35 -2.50 11.25
N LEU A 173 12.47 -3.45 11.60
CA LEU A 173 11.15 -3.62 11.00
C LEU A 173 10.16 -3.99 12.08
N THR A 174 9.05 -3.26 12.13
CA THR A 174 7.88 -3.58 12.96
C THR A 174 6.65 -3.54 12.06
N MET A 175 5.81 -4.56 12.13
CA MET A 175 4.55 -4.64 11.39
C MET A 175 3.38 -4.59 12.35
N PHE A 176 2.35 -3.84 11.96
CA PHE A 176 1.09 -3.69 12.65
C PHE A 176 -0.01 -4.23 11.76
N SER A 177 -0.69 -5.27 12.21
CA SER A 177 -1.70 -5.98 11.42
C SER A 177 -3.04 -5.93 12.12
N LYS A 178 -4.10 -5.55 11.41
CA LYS A 178 -5.47 -5.66 11.92
C LYS A 178 -6.15 -6.90 11.36
N ALA A 179 -6.52 -7.84 12.23
CA ALA A 179 -7.25 -9.06 11.88
C ALA A 179 -8.38 -9.27 12.88
N HIS A 180 -9.55 -9.70 12.42
CA HIS A 180 -10.74 -9.91 13.28
C HIS A 180 -11.05 -8.74 14.25
N GLY A 181 -10.84 -7.50 13.79
CA GLY A 181 -11.06 -6.28 14.60
C GLY A 181 -9.97 -5.97 15.63
N GLN A 182 -8.97 -6.84 15.80
CA GLN A 182 -7.87 -6.67 16.74
C GLN A 182 -6.59 -6.21 16.04
N LEU A 183 -5.85 -5.32 16.71
CA LEU A 183 -4.53 -4.89 16.26
C LEU A 183 -3.46 -5.78 16.90
N SER A 184 -2.58 -6.33 16.06
CA SER A 184 -1.44 -7.15 16.46
C SER A 184 -0.14 -6.53 15.95
N THR A 185 0.96 -6.79 16.66
CA THR A 185 2.27 -6.20 16.37
C THR A 185 3.35 -7.26 16.38
N THR A 186 4.20 -7.24 15.36
CA THR A 186 5.32 -8.18 15.19
C THR A 186 6.58 -7.41 14.81
N GLY A 187 7.76 -7.84 15.27
CA GLY A 187 9.04 -7.26 14.85
C GLY A 187 9.78 -6.49 15.96
N SER A 188 10.64 -5.56 15.56
CA SER A 188 11.69 -4.98 16.42
C SER A 188 11.16 -4.20 17.62
N SER A 189 10.00 -3.56 17.49
CA SER A 189 9.42 -2.73 18.57
C SER A 189 8.51 -3.50 19.51
N VAL A 190 8.28 -4.80 19.29
CA VAL A 190 7.50 -5.63 20.22
C VAL A 190 8.27 -5.74 21.54
N ARG A 191 7.62 -5.32 22.64
CA ARG A 191 8.16 -5.55 23.98
C ARG A 191 7.97 -7.03 24.33
N GLY A 192 9.06 -7.73 24.57
CA GLY A 192 8.99 -9.04 25.21
C GLY A 192 8.51 -8.90 26.66
N SER A 193 7.99 -9.99 27.23
CA SER A 193 7.80 -10.12 28.67
C SER A 193 9.06 -10.71 29.33
N ALA A 194 9.05 -10.83 30.66
CA ALA A 194 10.11 -11.53 31.40
C ALA A 194 10.24 -12.99 30.94
N ASP A 195 9.10 -13.65 30.68
CA ASP A 195 9.04 -15.06 30.32
C ASP A 195 9.17 -15.31 28.80
N VAL A 196 8.79 -14.33 27.98
CA VAL A 196 8.83 -14.43 26.52
C VAL A 196 9.54 -13.20 25.95
N LYS A 197 10.84 -13.36 25.71
CA LYS A 197 11.67 -12.31 25.09
C LYS A 197 11.27 -12.14 23.62
N ASN A 198 11.37 -10.90 23.13
CA ASN A 198 11.31 -10.65 21.69
C ASN A 198 12.59 -11.21 21.05
N THR A 199 12.44 -12.22 20.19
CA THR A 199 13.55 -12.91 19.53
C THR A 199 13.89 -12.31 18.17
N PHE A 200 13.10 -11.35 17.66
CA PHE A 200 13.36 -10.75 16.36
C PHE A 200 14.52 -9.75 16.45
N PRO A 201 15.67 -10.04 15.81
CA PRO A 201 16.87 -9.24 16.01
C PRO A 201 16.93 -7.99 15.12
N GLY A 202 15.84 -7.63 14.47
CA GLY A 202 15.82 -6.61 13.41
C GLY A 202 16.32 -7.14 12.07
N CYS A 203 16.49 -6.21 11.12
CA CYS A 203 16.89 -6.52 9.75
C CYS A 203 18.41 -6.55 9.57
N ARG A 204 19.19 -6.14 10.57
CA ARG A 204 20.67 -6.26 10.63
C ARG A 204 21.40 -5.66 9.42
N GLY A 205 20.85 -4.61 8.80
CA GLY A 205 21.41 -3.98 7.61
C GLY A 205 21.09 -4.70 6.30
N ALA A 206 20.17 -5.66 6.29
CA ALA A 206 19.70 -6.29 5.07
C ALA A 206 18.76 -5.36 4.29
N HIS A 207 18.75 -5.49 2.96
CA HIS A 207 17.81 -4.77 2.09
C HIS A 207 16.39 -5.37 2.11
N ALA A 208 16.26 -6.61 2.57
CA ALA A 208 15.00 -7.32 2.67
C ALA A 208 14.84 -7.89 4.07
N CYS A 209 13.61 -7.83 4.59
CA CYS A 209 13.32 -8.22 5.96
C CYS A 209 11.94 -8.88 6.01
N THR A 210 11.85 -10.04 6.67
CA THR A 210 10.64 -10.87 6.67
C THR A 210 10.10 -11.05 8.07
N LEU A 211 8.80 -10.88 8.22
CA LEU A 211 8.06 -11.15 9.46
C LEU A 211 6.79 -11.95 9.17
N PRO A 212 6.33 -12.78 10.11
CA PRO A 212 5.02 -13.39 10.01
C PRO A 212 3.92 -12.36 10.27
N VAL A 213 2.85 -12.38 9.47
CA VAL A 213 1.64 -11.57 9.68
C VAL A 213 0.40 -12.46 9.59
N PRO A 214 -0.73 -12.12 10.23
CA PRO A 214 -1.97 -12.88 10.08
C PRO A 214 -2.36 -13.00 8.60
N ARG A 215 -2.70 -14.20 8.17
CA ARG A 215 -3.04 -14.50 6.77
C ARG A 215 -4.24 -13.67 6.29
N ASP A 216 -5.20 -13.48 7.18
CA ASP A 216 -6.50 -12.83 7.00
C ASP A 216 -6.49 -11.35 7.41
N ALA A 217 -5.32 -10.77 7.72
CA ALA A 217 -5.24 -9.38 8.12
C ALA A 217 -5.89 -8.46 7.07
N LEU A 218 -6.86 -7.65 7.53
CA LEU A 218 -7.55 -6.63 6.77
C LEU A 218 -6.53 -5.68 6.13
N TRP A 219 -5.58 -5.21 6.91
CA TRP A 219 -4.44 -4.43 6.44
C TRP A 219 -3.21 -4.70 7.31
N VAL A 220 -2.03 -4.39 6.76
CA VAL A 220 -0.77 -4.31 7.52
C VAL A 220 -0.05 -3.02 7.19
N LEU A 221 0.38 -2.36 8.25
CA LEU A 221 1.26 -1.20 8.22
C LEU A 221 2.66 -1.59 8.69
N ALA A 222 3.71 -1.15 8.01
CA ALA A 222 5.10 -1.38 8.38
C ALA A 222 5.76 -0.09 8.85
N PHE A 223 6.42 -0.15 9.99
CA PHE A 223 7.39 0.83 10.45
C PHE A 223 8.79 0.28 10.21
N LEU A 224 9.64 1.05 9.53
CA LEU A 224 10.99 0.66 9.16
C LEU A 224 11.99 1.72 9.60
N THR A 225 13.22 1.31 9.87
CA THR A 225 14.35 2.25 10.01
C THR A 225 15.46 1.87 9.06
N ALA A 226 16.14 2.87 8.50
CA ALA A 226 17.34 2.66 7.70
C ALA A 226 18.57 2.50 8.60
N LYS A 227 19.62 1.85 8.09
CA LYS A 227 20.93 1.75 8.72
C LYS A 227 21.81 2.93 8.34
#